data_AF-A0A1V5E284-F1
#
_entry.id   AF-A0A1V5E284-F1
#
_cell.length_a   1.000
_cell.length_b   1.000
_cell.length_c   1.000
_cell.angle_alpha   90.00
_cell.angle_beta   90.00
_cell.angle_gamma   90.00
#
_symmetry.space_group_name_H-M   'P 1'
#
loop_
_entity.id
_entity.type
_entity.pdbx_description
1 polymer ?
#
loop_
_entity_poly.entity_id
_entity_poly.type
_entity_poly.pdbx_seq_one_letter_code
_entity_poly.pdbx_strand_id
1 'polypeptide(L)'
;MKVLKMRFGTAGGERVDAFGIRFYGDIDKKLETLGSISEMMSDADASAAVRHRKVTLWFTLQALRPYKKVSDLLDALTALLKERGYTIVVSSVDGLADTTTPEYRDRPEGKFPPSDRMHLYNASSGFSVTAEKTDPGLKYSPAEVEAVQKAALRFSRIVYGRTLEKA
;
A
#
# COMPACT_ATOMS: atom_id res chain seq x y z
N MET A 1 17.33 -2.07 -11.69
CA MET A 1 16.00 -1.44 -11.90
C MET A 1 15.88 -0.20 -11.02
N LYS A 2 15.16 0.86 -11.43
CA LYS A 2 14.93 2.03 -10.56
C LYS A 2 13.67 1.84 -9.72
N VAL A 3 13.67 2.42 -8.53
CA VAL A 3 12.52 2.46 -7.64
C VAL A 3 12.22 3.89 -7.23
N LEU A 4 11.07 4.43 -7.64
CA LEU A 4 10.57 5.73 -7.18
C LEU A 4 9.67 5.51 -5.97
N LYS A 5 10.02 6.14 -4.85
CA LYS A 5 9.34 6.01 -3.57
C LYS A 5 8.69 7.34 -3.20
N MET A 6 7.40 7.27 -2.88
CA MET A 6 6.63 8.39 -2.33
C MET A 6 6.07 7.98 -0.98
N ARG A 7 6.13 8.88 0.01
CA ARG A 7 5.57 8.66 1.34
C ARG A 7 4.72 9.86 1.73
N PHE A 8 3.63 9.59 2.44
CA PHE A 8 2.70 10.57 2.96
C PHE A 8 2.35 10.23 4.41
N GLY A 9 2.08 11.24 5.22
CA GLY A 9 1.81 11.10 6.65
C GLY A 9 3.08 11.16 7.51
N THR A 10 2.94 10.92 8.82
CA THR A 10 4.02 11.18 9.78
C THR A 10 5.21 10.23 9.59
N ALA A 11 6.42 10.79 9.68
CA ALA A 11 7.66 10.02 9.77
C ALA A 11 7.92 9.63 11.24
N GLY A 12 7.78 8.35 11.58
CA GLY A 12 8.18 7.80 12.88
C GLY A 12 7.20 6.77 13.46
N GLY A 13 7.72 5.63 13.95
CA GLY A 13 6.99 4.61 14.72
C GLY A 13 6.10 3.63 13.92
N GLU A 14 5.76 2.50 14.55
CA GLU A 14 4.93 1.43 13.96
C GLU A 14 3.41 1.75 13.98
N ARG A 15 2.99 2.78 14.72
CA ARG A 15 1.59 3.16 14.94
C ARG A 15 1.31 4.57 14.45
N VAL A 16 1.46 4.81 13.15
CA VAL A 16 1.13 6.10 12.51
C VAL A 16 0.28 5.91 11.26
N ASP A 17 -0.60 6.89 11.02
CA ASP A 17 -1.28 7.03 9.74
C ASP A 17 -0.24 7.45 8.69
N ALA A 18 0.11 6.53 7.80
CA ALA A 18 1.01 6.79 6.70
C ALA A 18 0.66 5.90 5.51
N PHE A 19 0.93 6.38 4.31
CA PHE A 19 0.88 5.52 3.13
C PHE A 19 2.03 5.83 2.21
N GLY A 20 2.31 4.93 1.29
CA GLY A 20 3.32 5.16 0.29
C GLY A 20 3.08 4.39 -0.98
N ILE A 21 3.80 4.85 -2.00
CA ILE A 21 3.76 4.32 -3.35
C ILE A 21 5.19 4.00 -3.74
N ARG A 22 5.40 2.82 -4.31
CA ARG A 22 6.69 2.41 -4.88
C ARG A 22 6.46 1.99 -6.32
N PHE A 23 7.09 2.69 -7.25
CA PHE A 23 7.12 2.29 -8.66
C PHE A 23 8.43 1.58 -8.94
N TYR A 24 8.36 0.39 -9.54
CA TYR A 24 9.48 -0.45 -9.91
C TYR A 24 9.54 -0.55 -11.43
N GLY A 25 10.60 -0.06 -12.05
CA GLY A 25 10.77 -0.10 -13.50
C GLY A 25 11.83 0.86 -14.00
N ASP A 26 11.83 1.16 -15.30
CA ASP A 26 12.54 2.33 -15.80
C ASP A 26 11.72 3.60 -15.52
N ILE A 27 12.41 4.66 -15.08
CA ILE A 27 11.82 5.88 -14.53
C ILE A 27 12.49 7.07 -15.19
N ASP A 28 11.66 7.97 -15.72
CA ASP A 28 12.12 9.23 -16.28
C ASP A 28 12.77 10.11 -15.21
N LYS A 29 13.92 10.72 -15.52
CA LYS A 29 14.62 11.63 -14.61
C LYS A 29 13.75 12.81 -14.18
N LYS A 30 12.79 13.23 -15.02
CA LYS A 30 11.83 14.29 -14.67
C LYS A 30 10.94 13.95 -13.48
N LEU A 31 10.90 12.69 -13.05
CA LEU A 31 10.09 12.22 -11.92
C LEU A 31 10.84 12.23 -10.58
N GLU A 32 12.12 12.61 -10.57
CA GLU A 32 12.92 12.78 -9.36
C GLU A 32 12.33 13.83 -8.40
N THR A 33 11.54 14.78 -8.90
CA THR A 33 10.86 15.79 -8.07
C THR A 33 9.68 15.21 -7.27
N LEU A 34 9.14 14.05 -7.67
CA LEU A 34 7.95 13.47 -7.05
C LEU A 34 8.26 12.63 -5.79
N GLY A 35 9.51 12.23 -5.56
CA GLY A 35 9.89 11.37 -4.44
C GLY A 35 11.37 11.02 -4.45
N SER A 36 11.77 10.00 -3.69
CA SER A 36 13.16 9.53 -3.73
C SER A 36 13.33 8.39 -4.75
N ILE A 37 14.41 8.42 -5.52
CA ILE A 37 14.79 7.34 -6.41
C ILE A 37 15.93 6.55 -5.78
N SER A 38 15.78 5.23 -5.74
CA SER A 38 16.86 4.30 -5.41
C SER A 38 17.04 3.28 -6.52
N GLU A 39 18.27 2.82 -6.72
CA GLU A 39 18.53 1.68 -7.60
C GLU A 39 18.38 0.39 -6.81
N MET A 40 17.69 -0.58 -7.41
CA MET A 40 17.64 -1.94 -6.91
C MET A 40 18.55 -2.77 -7.82
N MET A 41 19.66 -3.24 -7.24
CA MET A 41 20.50 -4.27 -7.84
C MET A 41 19.70 -5.56 -7.83
N SER A 42 19.38 -6.07 -9.01
CA SER A 42 18.82 -7.40 -9.19
C SER A 42 19.94 -8.34 -9.61
N ASP A 43 20.05 -9.50 -8.98
CA ASP A 43 20.90 -10.58 -9.48
C ASP A 43 20.54 -10.93 -10.94
N ALA A 44 21.51 -11.44 -11.70
CA ALA A 44 21.30 -11.85 -13.09
C ALA A 44 20.21 -12.93 -13.25
N ASP A 45 19.95 -13.70 -12.18
CA ASP A 45 18.89 -14.72 -12.07
C ASP A 45 17.61 -14.23 -11.38
N ALA A 46 17.47 -12.93 -11.14
CA ALA A 46 16.27 -12.38 -10.54
C ALA A 46 15.05 -12.68 -11.43
N SER A 47 13.99 -13.20 -10.80
CA SER A 47 12.79 -13.74 -11.46
C SER A 47 12.12 -12.74 -12.42
N ALA A 48 11.08 -13.18 -13.14
CA ALA A 48 10.22 -12.34 -14.01
C ALA A 48 9.78 -11.00 -13.38
N ALA A 49 9.91 -10.83 -12.06
CA ALA A 49 9.87 -9.57 -11.34
C ALA A 49 10.73 -8.42 -11.93
N VAL A 50 11.79 -8.69 -12.70
CA VAL A 50 12.60 -7.65 -13.35
C VAL A 50 12.04 -7.19 -14.71
N ARG A 51 11.12 -7.95 -15.31
CA ARG A 51 10.64 -7.71 -16.69
C ARG A 51 9.43 -6.78 -16.80
N HIS A 52 8.62 -6.69 -15.74
CA HIS A 52 7.38 -5.92 -15.75
C HIS A 52 7.45 -4.70 -14.85
N ARG A 53 6.77 -3.63 -15.26
CA ARG A 53 6.56 -2.44 -14.42
C ARG A 53 5.63 -2.81 -13.27
N LYS A 54 6.01 -2.48 -12.03
CA LYS A 54 5.20 -2.77 -10.84
C LYS A 54 4.95 -1.53 -10.00
N VAL A 55 3.80 -1.52 -9.35
CA VAL A 55 3.48 -0.54 -8.32
C VAL A 55 3.11 -1.27 -7.03
N THR A 56 3.69 -0.83 -5.92
CA THR A 56 3.24 -1.21 -4.58
C THR A 56 2.61 -0.01 -3.90
N LEU A 57 1.40 -0.18 -3.39
CA LEU A 57 0.77 0.77 -2.47
C LEU A 57 0.65 0.10 -1.10
N TRP A 58 1.04 0.81 -0.05
CA TRP A 58 0.94 0.32 1.33
C TRP A 58 0.33 1.41 2.22
N PHE A 59 -0.43 0.98 3.21
CA PHE A 59 -1.15 1.82 4.15
C PHE A 59 -0.93 1.31 5.57
N THR A 60 -0.47 2.17 6.48
CA THR A 60 -0.36 1.91 7.91
C THR A 60 -1.35 2.79 8.66
N LEU A 61 -1.98 2.21 9.68
CA LEU A 61 -3.02 2.83 10.48
C LEU A 61 -2.47 3.12 11.88
N GLN A 62 -2.71 4.33 12.39
CA GLN A 62 -2.32 4.68 13.77
C GLN A 62 -3.00 3.78 14.81
N ALA A 63 -4.25 3.39 14.56
CA ALA A 63 -5.03 2.53 15.42
C ALA A 63 -5.47 1.27 14.66
N LEU A 64 -5.53 0.15 15.38
CA LEU A 64 -6.14 -1.08 14.90
C LEU A 64 -7.57 -0.81 14.43
N ARG A 65 -7.97 -1.50 13.37
CA ARG A 65 -9.33 -1.50 12.83
C ARG A 65 -9.84 -2.93 12.72
N PRO A 66 -11.17 -3.15 12.70
CA PRO A 66 -11.73 -4.49 12.52
C PRO A 66 -11.18 -5.12 11.25
N TYR A 67 -10.84 -6.40 11.30
CA TYR A 67 -10.24 -7.13 10.18
C TYR A 67 -11.07 -6.95 8.91
N LYS A 68 -12.39 -7.15 8.99
CA LYS A 68 -13.30 -6.97 7.86
C LYS A 68 -13.17 -5.59 7.22
N LYS A 69 -13.07 -4.52 8.02
CA LYS A 69 -12.93 -3.15 7.49
C LYS A 69 -11.62 -2.97 6.72
N VAL A 70 -10.53 -3.60 7.17
CA VAL A 70 -9.24 -3.55 6.48
C VAL A 70 -9.28 -4.40 5.21
N SER A 71 -9.90 -5.58 5.25
CA SER A 71 -10.12 -6.43 4.07
C SER A 71 -10.96 -5.73 3.00
N ASP A 72 -12.06 -5.07 3.38
CA ASP A 72 -12.91 -4.32 2.45
C ASP A 72 -12.13 -3.17 1.78
N LEU A 73 -11.21 -2.51 2.52
CA LEU A 73 -10.31 -1.51 1.95
C LEU A 73 -9.29 -2.13 1.00
N LEU A 74 -8.75 -3.30 1.32
CA LEU A 74 -7.82 -4.03 0.45
C LEU A 74 -8.48 -4.43 -0.87
N ASP A 75 -9.72 -4.88 -0.82
CA ASP A 75 -10.53 -5.21 -2.00
C ASP A 75 -10.79 -3.97 -2.86
N ALA A 76 -11.15 -2.85 -2.24
CA ALA A 76 -11.36 -1.58 -2.93
C ALA A 76 -10.07 -1.05 -3.60
N LEU A 77 -8.92 -1.16 -2.93
CA LEU A 77 -7.62 -0.79 -3.50
C LEU A 77 -7.26 -1.69 -4.69
N THR A 78 -7.53 -3.00 -4.55
CA THR A 78 -7.33 -3.99 -5.62
C THR A 78 -8.19 -3.68 -6.84
N ALA A 79 -9.47 -3.36 -6.64
CA ALA A 79 -10.37 -2.97 -7.73
C ALA A 79 -9.88 -1.69 -8.44
N LEU A 80 -9.47 -0.67 -7.67
CA LEU A 80 -8.93 0.60 -8.19
C LEU A 80 -7.70 0.39 -9.09
N LEU A 81 -6.83 -0.57 -8.75
CA LEU A 81 -5.66 -0.92 -9.56
C LEU A 81 -6.05 -1.70 -10.83
N LYS A 82 -7.00 -2.64 -10.72
CA LYS A 82 -7.53 -3.38 -11.86
C LYS A 82 -8.19 -2.47 -12.89
N GLU A 83 -8.98 -1.48 -12.45
CA GLU A 83 -9.56 -0.43 -13.32
C GLU A 83 -8.51 0.36 -14.11
N ARG A 84 -7.27 0.42 -13.61
CA ARG A 84 -6.13 1.10 -14.25
C ARG A 84 -5.29 0.16 -15.13
N GLY A 85 -5.77 -1.06 -15.35
CA GLY A 85 -5.10 -2.07 -16.17
C GLY A 85 -3.92 -2.77 -15.47
N TYR A 86 -3.88 -2.76 -14.14
CA TYR A 86 -2.90 -3.54 -13.39
C TYR A 86 -3.44 -4.92 -13.04
N THR A 87 -2.55 -5.92 -13.08
CA THR A 87 -2.80 -7.27 -12.57
C THR A 87 -2.20 -7.38 -11.17
N ILE A 88 -2.98 -7.87 -10.20
CA ILE A 88 -2.49 -8.03 -8.83
C ILE A 88 -1.51 -9.20 -8.76
N VAL A 89 -0.33 -8.95 -8.20
CA VAL A 89 0.71 -9.97 -7.96
C VAL A 89 0.61 -10.49 -6.53
N VAL A 90 0.48 -9.58 -5.58
CA VAL A 90 0.35 -9.91 -4.17
C VAL A 90 -0.48 -8.84 -3.46
N SER A 91 -1.27 -9.27 -2.51
CA SER A 91 -2.00 -8.43 -1.56
C SER A 91 -1.79 -8.98 -0.15
N SER A 92 -1.80 -8.08 0.85
CA SER A 92 -1.57 -8.43 2.25
C SER A 92 -2.42 -7.57 3.17
N VAL A 93 -2.92 -8.19 4.23
CA VAL A 93 -3.40 -7.51 5.44
C VAL A 93 -2.28 -7.59 6.46
N ASP A 94 -1.81 -6.44 6.93
CA ASP A 94 -0.60 -6.30 7.72
C ASP A 94 -0.93 -6.00 9.20
N GLY A 95 -0.04 -6.37 10.12
CA GLY A 95 -0.20 -6.08 11.55
C GLY A 95 -1.46 -6.69 12.17
N LEU A 96 -1.68 -7.98 11.93
CA LEU A 96 -2.80 -8.74 12.49
C LEU A 96 -2.74 -8.79 14.01
N ALA A 97 -3.88 -8.57 14.67
CA ALA A 97 -4.01 -8.55 16.12
C ALA A 97 -5.26 -9.31 16.59
N ASP A 98 -5.13 -10.02 17.70
CA ASP A 98 -6.24 -10.60 18.46
C ASP A 98 -6.53 -9.67 19.66
N THR A 99 -7.58 -8.86 19.51
CA THR A 99 -7.99 -7.89 20.53
C THR A 99 -8.69 -8.51 21.75
N THR A 100 -8.81 -9.85 21.80
CA THR A 100 -9.23 -10.58 23.02
C THR A 100 -8.07 -10.90 23.96
N THR A 101 -6.82 -10.74 23.51
CA THR A 101 -5.63 -11.03 24.32
C THR A 101 -5.43 -10.01 25.45
N PRO A 102 -4.72 -10.38 26.54
CA PRO A 102 -4.48 -9.47 27.67
C PRO A 102 -3.81 -8.14 27.31
N GLU A 103 -3.03 -8.08 26.22
CA GLU A 103 -2.42 -6.83 25.72
C GLU A 103 -3.46 -5.75 25.41
N TYR A 104 -4.67 -6.15 25.01
CA TYR A 104 -5.76 -5.25 24.64
C TYR A 104 -6.84 -5.12 25.71
N ARG A 105 -6.58 -5.56 26.95
CA ARG A 105 -7.56 -5.55 28.06
C ARG A 105 -8.20 -4.18 28.29
N ASP A 106 -7.42 -3.10 28.17
CA ASP A 106 -7.90 -1.71 28.34
C ASP A 106 -8.40 -1.08 27.03
N ARG A 107 -8.38 -1.84 25.94
CA ARG A 107 -8.85 -1.46 24.59
C ARG A 107 -9.73 -2.58 24.01
N PRO A 108 -10.76 -3.05 24.74
CA PRO A 108 -11.41 -4.32 24.43
C PRO A 108 -12.13 -4.30 23.09
N GLU A 109 -12.23 -5.48 22.49
CA GLU A 109 -12.95 -5.79 21.24
C GLU A 109 -14.35 -5.16 21.19
N GLY A 110 -15.03 -4.92 22.32
CA GLY A 110 -16.36 -4.30 22.38
C GLY A 110 -16.48 -2.86 21.83
N LYS A 111 -15.37 -2.17 21.54
CA LYS A 111 -15.36 -0.92 20.75
C LYS A 111 -15.31 -1.16 19.23
N PHE A 112 -15.06 -2.40 18.82
CA PHE A 112 -15.04 -2.85 17.44
C PHE A 112 -16.33 -3.66 17.18
N PRO A 113 -17.04 -3.43 16.06
CA PRO A 113 -18.15 -4.30 15.69
C PRO A 113 -17.68 -5.76 15.58
N PRO A 114 -18.55 -6.77 15.81
CA PRO A 114 -18.18 -8.17 15.66
C PRO A 114 -17.56 -8.37 14.27
N SER A 115 -16.28 -8.72 14.21
CA SER A 115 -15.58 -8.91 12.95
C SER A 115 -15.51 -10.39 12.63
N ASP A 116 -15.72 -10.73 11.35
CA ASP A 116 -15.25 -12.00 10.80
C ASP A 116 -13.77 -12.18 11.14
N ARG A 117 -13.44 -13.25 11.85
CA ARG A 117 -12.07 -13.55 12.30
C ARG A 117 -11.31 -14.28 11.20
N MET A 118 -10.05 -13.91 10.98
CA MET A 118 -9.10 -14.68 10.18
C MET A 118 -8.11 -15.35 11.12
N HIS A 119 -8.12 -16.69 11.21
CA HIS A 119 -7.14 -17.48 11.99
C HIS A 119 -6.81 -16.90 13.39
N LEU A 120 -7.84 -16.64 14.21
CA LEU A 120 -7.75 -16.04 15.56
C LEU A 120 -7.49 -14.52 15.62
N TYR A 121 -7.24 -13.86 14.50
CA TYR A 121 -7.10 -12.40 14.44
C TYR A 121 -8.43 -11.73 14.07
N ASN A 122 -8.73 -10.61 14.73
CA ASN A 122 -9.96 -9.85 14.56
C ASN A 122 -9.72 -8.36 14.22
N ALA A 123 -8.46 -7.92 14.24
CA ALA A 123 -8.08 -6.56 13.87
C ALA A 123 -6.77 -6.51 13.10
N SER A 124 -6.50 -5.37 12.45
CA SER A 124 -5.28 -5.12 11.70
C SER A 124 -4.90 -3.64 11.73
N SER A 125 -3.60 -3.36 11.59
CA SER A 125 -3.03 -2.00 11.52
C SER A 125 -2.54 -1.60 10.12
N GLY A 126 -2.81 -2.37 9.07
CA GLY A 126 -2.33 -2.00 7.74
C GLY A 126 -2.69 -2.98 6.65
N PHE A 127 -2.37 -2.59 5.42
CA PHE A 127 -2.56 -3.43 4.25
C PHE A 127 -1.71 -2.92 3.09
N SER A 128 -1.44 -3.80 2.15
CA SER A 128 -0.63 -3.48 0.97
C SER A 128 -1.03 -4.30 -0.25
N VAL A 129 -0.78 -3.73 -1.43
CA VAL A 129 -0.97 -4.40 -2.72
C VAL A 129 0.23 -4.09 -3.60
N THR A 130 0.79 -5.13 -4.21
CA THR A 130 1.69 -5.01 -5.36
C THR A 130 0.96 -5.50 -6.60
N ALA A 131 0.95 -4.66 -7.62
CA ALA A 131 0.36 -4.97 -8.90
C ALA A 131 1.35 -4.67 -10.03
N GLU A 132 1.23 -5.39 -11.13
CA GLU A 132 2.10 -5.26 -12.28
C GLU A 132 1.31 -4.91 -13.54
N LYS A 133 2.00 -4.27 -14.47
CA LYS A 133 1.48 -3.98 -15.80
C LYS A 133 2.16 -4.91 -16.78
N THR A 134 1.34 -5.66 -17.51
CA THR A 134 1.79 -6.68 -18.47
C THR A 134 2.03 -6.11 -19.86
N ASP A 135 1.83 -4.81 -20.05
CA ASP A 135 2.14 -4.16 -21.32
C ASP A 135 3.67 -4.10 -21.55
N PRO A 136 4.11 -4.15 -22.82
CA PRO A 136 5.54 -4.12 -23.16
C PRO A 136 6.19 -2.74 -22.91
N GLY A 137 5.46 -1.79 -22.32
CA GLY A 137 6.01 -0.50 -21.92
C GLY A 137 7.09 -0.71 -20.86
N LEU A 138 8.34 -0.43 -21.20
CA LEU A 138 9.47 -0.63 -20.27
C LEU A 138 9.60 0.51 -19.25
N LYS A 139 9.05 1.70 -19.57
CA LYS A 139 9.27 2.94 -18.82
C LYS A 139 7.97 3.56 -18.31
N TYR A 140 7.98 4.05 -17.07
CA TYR A 140 6.88 4.86 -16.54
C TYR A 140 6.85 6.25 -17.17
N SER A 141 5.68 6.65 -17.69
CA SER A 141 5.46 8.03 -18.13
C SER A 141 5.09 8.91 -16.92
N PRO A 142 5.39 10.23 -16.98
CA PRO A 142 4.94 11.16 -15.95
C PRO A 142 3.44 11.15 -15.70
N ALA A 143 2.64 11.10 -16.78
CA ALA A 143 1.19 11.07 -16.69
C ALA A 143 0.67 9.81 -15.97
N GLU A 144 1.33 8.66 -16.17
CA GLU A 144 0.97 7.42 -15.50
C GLU A 144 1.27 7.46 -13.99
N VAL A 145 2.46 7.95 -13.62
CA VAL A 145 2.84 8.12 -12.22
C VAL A 145 1.90 9.09 -11.52
N GLU A 146 1.58 10.22 -12.15
CA GLU A 146 0.65 11.21 -11.62
C GLU A 146 -0.77 10.62 -11.47
N ALA A 147 -1.25 9.87 -12.46
CA ALA A 147 -2.57 9.23 -12.41
C ALA A 147 -2.69 8.24 -11.24
N VAL A 148 -1.65 7.43 -11.00
CA VAL A 148 -1.60 6.49 -9.87
C VAL A 148 -1.49 7.25 -8.54
N GLN A 149 -0.63 8.26 -8.46
CA GLN A 149 -0.47 9.10 -7.27
C GLN A 149 -1.78 9.79 -6.88
N LYS A 150 -2.49 10.40 -7.84
CA LYS A 150 -3.78 11.05 -7.63
C LYS A 150 -4.85 10.06 -7.17
N ALA A 151 -4.84 8.84 -7.70
CA ALA A 151 -5.74 7.78 -7.26
C ALA A 151 -5.44 7.34 -5.83
N ALA A 152 -4.17 7.13 -5.50
CA ALA A 152 -3.72 6.78 -4.16
C ALA A 152 -4.09 7.85 -3.13
N LEU A 153 -3.91 9.13 -3.47
CA LEU A 153 -4.30 10.27 -2.61
C LEU A 153 -5.82 10.35 -2.39
N ARG A 154 -6.62 10.04 -3.41
CA ARG A 154 -8.09 9.96 -3.24
C ARG A 154 -8.48 8.79 -2.36
N PHE A 155 -7.84 7.64 -2.59
CA PHE A 155 -8.08 6.45 -1.79
C PHE A 155 -7.63 6.63 -0.34
N SER A 156 -6.51 7.31 -0.10
CA SER A 156 -6.04 7.60 1.27
C SER A 156 -7.03 8.44 2.06
N ARG A 157 -7.78 9.35 1.40
CA ARG A 157 -8.86 10.10 2.07
C ARG A 157 -10.00 9.19 2.52
N ILE A 158 -10.29 8.12 1.79
CA ILE A 158 -11.27 7.09 2.20
C ILE A 158 -10.73 6.31 3.41
N VAL A 159 -9.45 5.94 3.38
CA VAL A 159 -8.80 5.20 4.47
C VAL A 159 -8.74 6.03 5.76
N TYR A 160 -8.27 7.27 5.69
CA TYR A 160 -7.95 8.08 6.87
C TYR A 160 -9.03 9.11 7.24
N GLY A 161 -10.00 9.38 6.37
CA GLY A 161 -10.97 10.47 6.54
C GLY A 161 -10.37 11.87 6.38
N ARG A 162 -9.08 11.98 6.06
CA ARG A 162 -8.33 13.23 5.89
C ARG A 162 -7.24 13.08 4.83
N THR A 163 -6.74 14.22 4.34
CA THR A 163 -5.53 14.22 3.49
C THR A 163 -4.30 14.06 4.36
N LEU A 164 -3.37 13.21 3.95
CA LEU A 164 -2.05 13.14 4.53
C LEU A 164 -1.07 13.87 3.61
N GLU A 165 -0.29 14.78 4.17
CA GLU A 165 0.72 15.55 3.45
C GLU A 165 1.90 14.65 3.06
N LYS A 166 2.60 15.03 1.99
CA LYS A 166 3.82 14.36 1.56
C LYS A 166 4.91 14.53 2.63
N ALA A 167 5.59 13.44 2.97
CA ALA A 167 6.67 13.39 3.96
C ALA A 167 8.05 13.64 3.32
#